data_AF-G4YVM4-F1
#
_entry.id   AF-G4YVM4-F1
#
_cell.length_a   1.000
_cell.length_b   1.000
_cell.length_c   1.000
_cell.angle_alpha   90.00
_cell.angle_beta   90.00
_cell.angle_gamma   90.00
#
_symmetry.space_group_name_H-M   'P 1'
#
loop_
_entity.id
_entity.type
_entity.pdbx_description
1 polymer ?
#
loop_
_entity_poly.entity_id
_entity_poly.type
_entity_poly.pdbx_seq_one_letter_code
_entity_poly.pdbx_strand_id
1 'polypeptide(L)'
;MVHIKSNTLGTSPSAGWNLNAQRQGITELLEADVAVLQLTLMELEQILRQLLTVALPNPRIREMYKFAALVTALTQILPLSSGLLCSEYTLFVQKCCSRERVLFSSAQLSVVVTFFLNSIKSCPSWYTASSIRALVQVLHDNADRASGEFELLFAVLLKHLDPAGVDIEARYAATSCVSNICTQPLLFAVRWWRTFGSKRRPAPHP
;
A
#
# COMPACT_ATOMS: atom_id res chain seq x y z
N MET A 1 23.67 30.02 84.40
CA MET A 1 25.06 29.58 84.23
C MET A 1 25.36 29.54 82.75
N VAL A 2 26.46 30.16 82.34
CA VAL A 2 26.83 30.59 80.99
C VAL A 2 27.40 29.41 80.18
N HIS A 3 27.03 29.24 78.89
CA HIS A 3 27.95 29.34 77.74
C HIS A 3 27.33 29.07 76.34
N ILE A 4 27.68 30.01 75.46
CA ILE A 4 27.61 30.16 73.99
C ILE A 4 28.43 29.03 73.27
N LYS A 5 28.13 28.46 72.07
CA LYS A 5 28.22 29.01 70.69
C LYS A 5 27.90 28.00 69.55
N SER A 6 27.47 28.56 68.39
CA SER A 6 27.74 28.25 66.94
C SER A 6 27.13 27.08 66.12
N ASN A 7 26.38 27.48 65.08
CA ASN A 7 26.20 27.03 63.68
C ASN A 7 26.59 25.61 63.20
N THR A 8 25.70 25.01 62.38
CA THR A 8 26.03 24.48 61.03
C THR A 8 24.77 24.22 60.17
N LEU A 9 24.94 24.51 58.87
CA LEU A 9 24.01 24.36 57.74
C LEU A 9 23.67 22.88 57.39
N GLY A 10 22.55 22.69 56.71
CA GLY A 10 22.20 21.49 55.93
C GLY A 10 20.84 20.92 56.36
N THR A 11 19.83 20.69 55.52
CA THR A 11 19.79 20.37 54.10
C THR A 11 18.36 20.59 53.58
N SER A 12 18.23 21.17 52.39
CA SER A 12 16.99 21.26 51.63
C SER A 12 16.40 19.87 51.33
N PRO A 13 15.06 19.68 51.30
CA PRO A 13 14.47 18.53 50.65
C PRO A 13 14.48 18.78 49.13
N SER A 14 15.44 18.17 48.44
CA SER A 14 15.44 18.10 46.99
C SER A 14 14.25 17.25 46.54
N ALA A 15 13.18 17.91 46.08
CA ALA A 15 12.17 17.32 45.22
C ALA A 15 12.85 16.98 43.88
N GLY A 16 13.49 15.82 43.82
CA GLY A 16 13.99 15.23 42.59
C GLY A 16 12.81 14.72 41.79
N TRP A 17 12.30 15.53 40.87
CA TRP A 17 11.34 15.08 39.87
C TRP A 17 12.03 13.99 39.03
N ASN A 18 11.67 12.73 39.30
CA ASN A 18 12.07 11.57 38.51
C ASN A 18 11.35 11.61 37.15
N LEU A 19 11.70 12.60 36.31
CA LEU A 19 11.19 12.79 34.96
C LEU A 19 11.47 11.57 34.06
N ASN A 20 12.50 10.80 34.37
CA ASN A 20 12.88 9.61 33.61
C ASN A 20 11.98 8.41 33.91
N ALA A 21 11.58 8.20 35.17
CA ALA A 21 10.66 7.12 35.55
C ALA A 21 9.23 7.40 35.06
N GLN A 22 8.80 8.67 35.10
CA GLN A 22 7.50 9.06 34.59
C GLN A 22 7.45 9.04 33.05
N ARG A 23 8.55 9.38 32.35
CA ARG A 23 8.64 9.17 30.90
C ARG A 23 8.60 7.71 30.53
N GLN A 24 9.34 6.83 31.22
CA GLN A 24 9.31 5.39 30.92
C GLN A 24 7.91 4.81 31.13
N GLY A 25 7.24 5.15 32.23
CA GLY A 25 5.86 4.71 32.46
C GLY A 25 4.85 5.24 31.44
N ILE A 26 4.98 6.48 30.96
CA ILE A 26 4.13 7.02 29.89
C ILE A 26 4.43 6.34 28.55
N THR A 27 5.70 6.02 28.28
CA THR A 27 6.10 5.37 27.01
C THR A 27 5.65 3.92 26.97
N GLU A 28 5.77 3.18 28.09
CA GLU A 28 5.24 1.82 28.21
C GLU A 28 3.70 1.77 28.17
N LEU A 29 3.01 2.75 28.77
CA LEU A 29 1.55 2.85 28.68
C LEU A 29 1.10 3.17 27.25
N LEU A 30 1.81 4.06 26.54
CA LEU A 30 1.56 4.36 25.14
C LEU A 30 1.88 3.19 24.22
N GLU A 31 2.96 2.45 24.48
CA GLU A 31 3.28 1.24 23.72
C GLU A 31 2.25 0.13 23.95
N ALA A 32 1.70 0.01 25.17
CA ALA A 32 0.60 -0.89 25.46
C ALA A 32 -0.71 -0.46 24.79
N ASP A 33 -1.05 0.83 24.78
CA ASP A 33 -2.24 1.36 24.10
C ASP A 33 -2.10 1.29 22.57
N VAL A 34 -0.90 1.50 22.02
CA VAL A 34 -0.61 1.33 20.59
C VAL A 34 -0.63 -0.15 20.19
N ALA A 35 -0.23 -1.07 21.07
CA ALA A 35 -0.33 -2.51 20.83
C ALA A 35 -1.79 -3.02 20.81
N VAL A 36 -2.74 -2.26 21.35
CA VAL A 36 -4.16 -2.64 21.50
C VAL A 36 -5.10 -1.87 20.56
N LEU A 37 -4.59 -0.92 19.76
CA LEU A 37 -5.36 -0.32 18.66
C LEU A 37 -5.45 -1.27 17.45
N GLN A 38 -6.03 -2.44 17.67
CA GLN A 38 -6.49 -3.31 16.59
C GLN A 38 -7.81 -2.75 16.08
N LEU A 39 -7.79 -2.05 14.95
CA LEU A 39 -9.01 -1.66 14.25
C LEU A 39 -9.85 -2.90 14.01
N THR A 40 -11.08 -2.89 14.53
CA THR A 40 -12.06 -3.91 14.22
C THR A 40 -12.43 -3.86 12.73
N LEU A 41 -12.90 -4.98 12.19
CA LEU A 41 -13.37 -5.06 10.80
C LEU A 41 -14.43 -3.99 10.48
N MET A 42 -15.32 -3.70 11.43
CA MET A 42 -16.36 -2.69 11.29
C MET A 42 -15.80 -1.26 11.27
N GLU A 43 -14.82 -0.96 12.11
CA GLU A 43 -14.17 0.36 12.10
C GLU A 43 -13.42 0.58 10.79
N LEU A 44 -12.75 -0.45 10.26
CA LEU A 44 -12.06 -0.37 8.98
C LEU A 44 -13.03 -0.15 7.81
N GLU A 45 -14.19 -0.82 7.84
CA GLU A 45 -15.27 -0.58 6.88
C GLU A 45 -15.78 0.86 6.94
N GLN A 46 -16.02 1.36 8.15
CA GLN A 46 -16.51 2.72 8.36
C GLN A 46 -15.50 3.77 7.88
N ILE A 47 -14.21 3.55 8.14
CA ILE A 47 -13.12 4.40 7.65
C ILE A 47 -13.11 4.40 6.11
N LEU A 48 -13.17 3.23 5.46
CA LEU A 48 -13.20 3.14 4.00
C LEU A 48 -14.41 3.87 3.40
N ARG A 49 -15.60 3.68 3.98
CA ARG A 49 -16.82 4.38 3.55
C ARG A 49 -16.68 5.90 3.70
N GLN A 50 -16.11 6.37 4.80
CA GLN A 50 -15.83 7.80 4.99
C GLN A 50 -14.84 8.33 3.95
N LEU A 51 -13.77 7.59 3.64
CA LEU A 51 -12.82 7.98 2.59
C LEU A 51 -13.47 8.02 1.20
N LEU A 52 -14.47 7.18 0.95
CA LEU A 52 -15.27 7.21 -0.27
C LEU A 52 -16.22 8.41 -0.35
N THR A 53 -16.67 8.98 0.76
CA THR A 53 -17.53 10.19 0.75
C THR A 53 -16.73 11.50 0.72
N VAL A 54 -15.51 11.52 1.25
CA VAL A 54 -14.66 12.73 1.27
C VAL A 54 -14.38 13.20 -0.17
N ALA A 55 -14.74 14.45 -0.47
CA ALA A 55 -14.35 15.08 -1.72
C ALA A 55 -12.82 15.20 -1.76
N LEU A 56 -12.21 14.64 -2.81
CA LEU A 56 -10.77 14.76 -3.00
C LEU A 56 -10.44 16.24 -3.28
N PRO A 57 -9.54 16.87 -2.51
CA PRO A 57 -9.11 18.26 -2.70
C PRO A 57 -8.64 18.52 -4.13
N ASN A 58 -8.81 19.77 -4.57
CA ASN A 58 -8.47 20.20 -5.92
C ASN A 58 -7.03 19.78 -6.31
N PRO A 59 -6.82 19.10 -7.46
CA PRO A 59 -5.53 18.51 -7.85
C PRO A 59 -4.36 19.51 -7.95
N ARG A 60 -4.67 20.81 -7.98
CA ARG A 60 -3.66 21.88 -8.06
C ARG A 60 -2.93 22.17 -6.74
N ILE A 61 -3.43 21.67 -5.60
CA ILE A 61 -2.92 22.04 -4.26
C ILE A 61 -2.24 20.85 -3.55
N ARG A 62 -2.11 19.66 -4.18
CA ARG A 62 -1.90 18.42 -3.42
C ARG A 62 -0.49 17.82 -3.43
N GLU A 63 -0.10 17.42 -2.22
CA GLU A 63 0.93 16.45 -1.87
C GLU A 63 0.51 15.04 -2.32
N MET A 64 0.74 14.69 -3.60
CA MET A 64 0.41 13.38 -4.20
C MET A 64 0.91 12.18 -3.38
N TYR A 65 2.01 12.34 -2.64
CA TYR A 65 2.59 11.30 -1.78
C TYR A 65 1.69 10.89 -0.61
N LYS A 66 0.81 11.78 -0.12
CA LYS A 66 -0.10 11.46 1.00
C LYS A 66 -1.11 10.38 0.60
N PHE A 67 -1.57 10.38 -0.65
CA PHE A 67 -2.49 9.35 -1.13
C PHE A 67 -1.81 8.03 -1.38
N ALA A 68 -0.62 8.03 -1.99
CA ALA A 68 0.15 6.81 -2.16
C ALA A 68 0.44 6.15 -0.80
N ALA A 69 0.80 6.96 0.22
CA ALA A 69 0.99 6.48 1.58
C ALA A 69 -0.30 5.92 2.20
N LEU A 70 -1.43 6.63 2.08
CA LEU A 70 -2.73 6.18 2.62
C LEU A 70 -3.19 4.87 1.97
N VAL A 71 -3.14 4.79 0.64
CA VAL A 71 -3.47 3.59 -0.13
C VAL A 71 -2.59 2.42 0.32
N THR A 72 -1.29 2.65 0.49
CA THR A 72 -0.34 1.61 0.95
C THR A 72 -0.55 1.22 2.41
N ALA A 73 -0.91 2.15 3.30
CA ALA A 73 -1.19 1.83 4.68
C ALA A 73 -2.45 0.94 4.80
N LEU A 74 -3.48 1.24 4.00
CA LEU A 74 -4.71 0.46 3.98
C LEU A 74 -4.45 -0.98 3.50
N THR A 75 -3.62 -1.21 2.48
CA THR A 75 -3.31 -2.59 2.03
C THR A 75 -2.63 -3.43 3.08
N GLN A 76 -1.87 -2.82 4.00
CA GLN A 76 -1.17 -3.53 5.06
C GLN A 76 -2.08 -3.97 6.20
N ILE A 77 -3.21 -3.28 6.40
CA ILE A 77 -4.16 -3.58 7.48
C ILE A 77 -5.41 -4.35 6.99
N LEU A 78 -5.70 -4.33 5.68
CA LEU A 78 -6.91 -4.94 5.13
C LEU A 78 -6.81 -6.47 5.07
N PRO A 79 -7.77 -7.20 5.66
CA PRO A 79 -7.79 -8.65 5.59
C PRO A 79 -8.37 -9.13 4.25
N LEU A 80 -7.56 -9.89 3.49
CA LEU A 80 -7.98 -10.51 2.23
C LEU A 80 -9.11 -11.53 2.39
N SER A 81 -9.38 -12.00 3.61
CA SER A 81 -10.51 -12.88 3.93
C SER A 81 -11.87 -12.17 3.79
N SER A 82 -11.89 -10.83 3.87
CA SER A 82 -13.12 -10.06 3.71
C SER A 82 -13.24 -9.48 2.30
N GLY A 83 -13.99 -10.17 1.44
CA GLY A 83 -14.27 -9.70 0.08
C GLY A 83 -14.96 -8.34 0.04
N LEU A 84 -15.83 -8.05 1.02
CA LEU A 84 -16.49 -6.75 1.15
C LEU A 84 -15.48 -5.62 1.35
N LEU A 85 -14.57 -5.76 2.33
CA LEU A 85 -13.54 -4.75 2.59
C LEU A 85 -12.59 -4.59 1.40
N CYS A 86 -12.21 -5.71 0.76
CA CYS A 86 -11.41 -5.68 -0.45
C CYS A 86 -12.12 -4.90 -1.56
N SER A 87 -13.44 -5.04 -1.69
CA SER A 87 -14.25 -4.33 -2.69
C SER A 87 -14.36 -2.83 -2.42
N GLU A 88 -14.61 -2.43 -1.16
CA GLU A 88 -14.64 -1.02 -0.75
C GLU A 88 -13.27 -0.35 -0.96
N TYR A 89 -12.20 -1.05 -0.59
CA TYR A 89 -10.85 -0.60 -0.85
C TYR A 89 -10.54 -0.49 -2.35
N THR A 90 -10.99 -1.45 -3.15
CA THR A 90 -10.86 -1.41 -4.63
C THR A 90 -11.52 -0.16 -5.20
N LEU A 91 -12.73 0.18 -4.74
CA LEU A 91 -13.43 1.40 -5.14
C LEU A 91 -12.68 2.67 -4.69
N PHE A 92 -12.09 2.65 -3.49
CA PHE A 92 -11.30 3.76 -2.99
C PHE A 92 -10.05 4.00 -3.85
N VAL A 93 -9.30 2.95 -4.17
CA VAL A 93 -8.14 3.03 -5.06
C VAL A 93 -8.55 3.57 -6.41
N GLN A 94 -9.67 3.09 -6.96
CA GLN A 94 -10.15 3.56 -8.25
C GLN A 94 -10.51 5.05 -8.21
N LYS A 95 -11.19 5.49 -7.16
CA LYS A 95 -11.51 6.90 -6.94
C LYS A 95 -10.24 7.76 -6.87
N CYS A 96 -9.22 7.31 -6.15
CA CYS A 96 -7.94 8.01 -6.05
C CYS A 96 -7.21 8.07 -7.39
N CYS A 97 -7.02 6.94 -8.07
CA CYS A 97 -6.20 6.85 -9.28
C CYS A 97 -6.89 7.39 -10.54
N SER A 98 -8.23 7.40 -10.59
CA SER A 98 -8.98 7.96 -11.73
C SER A 98 -9.05 9.48 -11.69
N ARG A 99 -9.15 10.07 -10.50
CA ARG A 99 -9.27 11.52 -10.32
C ARG A 99 -7.93 12.20 -10.12
N GLU A 100 -6.94 11.47 -9.62
CA GLU A 100 -5.62 11.99 -9.31
C GLU A 100 -4.53 11.10 -9.89
N ARG A 101 -3.47 11.73 -10.43
CA ARG A 101 -2.26 11.01 -10.82
C ARG A 101 -1.47 10.63 -9.57
N VAL A 102 -1.87 9.53 -8.93
CA VAL A 102 -1.20 9.01 -7.73
C VAL A 102 0.11 8.34 -8.15
N LEU A 103 1.23 8.90 -7.69
CA LEU A 103 2.56 8.38 -7.95
C LEU A 103 3.06 7.59 -6.73
N PHE A 104 3.28 6.30 -6.91
CA PHE A 104 3.80 5.41 -5.87
C PHE A 104 5.32 5.31 -5.93
N SER A 105 5.97 5.15 -4.78
CA SER A 105 7.35 4.65 -4.77
C SER A 105 7.37 3.17 -5.18
N SER A 106 8.53 2.65 -5.60
CA SER A 106 8.64 1.23 -5.99
C SER A 106 8.23 0.27 -4.86
N ALA A 107 8.60 0.58 -3.62
CA ALA A 107 8.22 -0.21 -2.45
C ALA A 107 6.70 -0.17 -2.19
N GLN A 108 6.08 1.01 -2.26
CA GLN A 108 4.63 1.16 -2.09
C GLN A 108 3.87 0.40 -3.19
N LEU A 109 4.35 0.52 -4.43
CA LEU A 109 3.74 -0.12 -5.58
C LEU A 109 3.79 -1.65 -5.48
N SER A 110 4.91 -2.21 -5.04
CA SER A 110 5.04 -3.66 -4.80
C SER A 110 3.99 -4.16 -3.80
N VAL A 111 3.78 -3.45 -2.69
CA VAL A 111 2.75 -3.80 -1.69
C VAL A 111 1.35 -3.73 -2.30
N VAL A 112 1.02 -2.65 -3.01
CA VAL A 112 -0.31 -2.45 -3.60
C VAL A 112 -0.61 -3.47 -4.70
N VAL A 113 0.35 -3.72 -5.59
CA VAL A 113 0.23 -4.72 -6.65
C VAL A 113 0.07 -6.11 -6.03
N THR A 114 0.90 -6.48 -5.06
CA THR A 114 0.79 -7.77 -4.36
C THR A 114 -0.57 -7.97 -3.72
N PHE A 115 -1.12 -6.93 -3.07
CA PHE A 115 -2.46 -6.97 -2.50
C PHE A 115 -3.51 -7.31 -3.57
N PHE A 116 -3.53 -6.60 -4.70
CA PHE A 116 -4.50 -6.86 -5.76
C PHE A 116 -4.33 -8.23 -6.40
N LEU A 117 -3.09 -8.68 -6.62
CA LEU A 117 -2.83 -10.02 -7.16
C LEU A 117 -3.31 -11.11 -6.20
N ASN A 118 -3.20 -10.91 -4.89
CA ASN A 118 -3.71 -11.85 -3.90
C ASN A 118 -5.24 -11.77 -3.76
N SER A 119 -5.83 -10.58 -3.87
CA SER A 119 -7.28 -10.36 -3.93
C SER A 119 -7.89 -11.12 -5.12
N ILE A 120 -7.30 -10.98 -6.32
CA ILE A 120 -7.73 -11.68 -7.54
C ILE A 120 -7.71 -13.21 -7.37
N LYS A 121 -6.73 -13.75 -6.63
CA LYS A 121 -6.61 -15.19 -6.40
C LYS A 121 -7.56 -15.73 -5.34
N SER A 122 -7.90 -14.92 -4.33
CA SER A 122 -8.46 -15.40 -3.06
C SER A 122 -9.91 -14.96 -2.84
N CYS A 123 -10.30 -13.80 -3.39
CA CYS A 123 -11.65 -13.29 -3.25
C CYS A 123 -12.62 -14.02 -4.20
N PRO A 124 -13.93 -14.03 -3.88
CA PRO A 124 -14.95 -14.53 -4.80
C PRO A 124 -14.88 -13.93 -6.21
N SER A 125 -15.22 -14.73 -7.23
CA SER A 125 -15.01 -14.38 -8.64
C SER A 125 -15.66 -13.07 -9.07
N TRP A 126 -16.80 -12.70 -8.51
CA TRP A 126 -17.52 -11.45 -8.80
C TRP A 126 -16.75 -10.16 -8.43
N TYR A 127 -15.67 -10.25 -7.65
CA TYR A 127 -14.76 -9.13 -7.37
C TYR A 127 -13.52 -9.08 -8.29
N THR A 128 -13.32 -10.09 -9.13
CA THR A 128 -12.13 -10.22 -9.97
C THR A 128 -12.02 -9.05 -10.93
N ALA A 129 -13.10 -8.75 -11.66
CA ALA A 129 -13.09 -7.71 -12.68
C ALA A 129 -12.80 -6.33 -12.10
N SER A 130 -13.41 -5.98 -10.96
CA SER A 130 -13.16 -4.70 -10.28
C SER A 130 -11.72 -4.61 -9.75
N SER A 131 -11.19 -5.69 -9.16
CA SER A 131 -9.80 -5.77 -8.69
C SER A 131 -8.80 -5.58 -9.83
N ILE A 132 -9.03 -6.23 -10.98
CA ILE A 132 -8.18 -6.07 -12.17
C ILE A 132 -8.27 -4.63 -12.69
N ARG A 133 -9.46 -4.04 -12.78
CA ARG A 133 -9.62 -2.63 -13.23
C ARG A 133 -8.91 -1.64 -12.31
N ALA A 134 -8.95 -1.85 -11.00
CA ALA A 134 -8.20 -1.03 -10.04
C ALA A 134 -6.70 -1.17 -10.25
N LEU A 135 -6.20 -2.39 -10.45
CA LEU A 135 -4.80 -2.65 -10.75
C LEU A 135 -4.35 -1.93 -12.03
N VAL A 136 -5.19 -1.90 -13.08
CA VAL A 136 -4.90 -1.13 -14.31
C VAL A 136 -4.70 0.35 -14.00
N GLN A 137 -5.57 0.95 -13.19
CA GLN A 137 -5.49 2.37 -12.87
C GLN A 137 -4.24 2.69 -12.04
N VAL A 138 -3.85 1.81 -11.11
CA VAL A 138 -2.59 1.93 -10.38
C VAL A 138 -1.39 1.89 -11.34
N LEU A 139 -1.40 0.98 -12.31
CA LEU A 139 -0.28 0.79 -13.24
C LEU A 139 -0.19 1.85 -14.34
N HIS A 140 -1.30 2.51 -14.69
CA HIS A 140 -1.34 3.47 -15.81
C HIS A 140 -0.22 4.52 -15.74
N ASP A 141 0.01 5.09 -14.55
CA ASP A 141 1.04 6.12 -14.33
C ASP A 141 2.30 5.58 -13.60
N ASN A 142 2.32 4.30 -13.21
CA ASN A 142 3.36 3.73 -12.33
C ASN A 142 4.04 2.45 -12.86
N ALA A 143 3.67 2.00 -14.05
CA ALA A 143 4.15 0.75 -14.63
C ALA A 143 5.68 0.70 -14.81
N ASP A 144 6.34 1.84 -14.99
CA ASP A 144 7.80 1.95 -15.05
C ASP A 144 8.47 1.42 -13.78
N ARG A 145 7.86 1.71 -12.64
CA ARG A 145 8.30 1.33 -11.29
C ARG A 145 7.81 -0.05 -10.86
N ALA A 146 6.81 -0.62 -11.54
CA ALA A 146 6.25 -1.95 -11.25
C ALA A 146 6.95 -3.09 -12.01
N SER A 147 8.03 -2.81 -12.73
CA SER A 147 8.71 -3.82 -13.57
C SER A 147 9.11 -5.09 -12.81
N GLY A 148 9.43 -5.02 -11.52
CA GLY A 148 9.72 -6.20 -10.67
C GLY A 148 8.53 -7.17 -10.54
N GLU A 149 7.30 -6.68 -10.62
CA GLU A 149 6.08 -7.44 -10.33
C GLU A 149 5.40 -8.02 -11.58
N PHE A 150 5.86 -7.64 -12.77
CA PHE A 150 5.18 -7.99 -14.03
C PHE A 150 5.09 -9.49 -14.31
N GLU A 151 6.10 -10.27 -13.93
CA GLU A 151 6.06 -11.72 -14.15
C GLU A 151 4.91 -12.36 -13.37
N LEU A 152 4.79 -12.02 -12.08
CA LEU A 152 3.70 -12.47 -11.22
C LEU A 152 2.35 -11.95 -11.72
N LEU A 153 2.30 -10.68 -12.15
CA LEU A 153 1.11 -10.07 -12.69
C LEU A 153 0.61 -10.79 -13.95
N PHE A 154 1.48 -11.08 -14.92
CA PHE A 154 1.10 -11.82 -16.12
C PHE A 154 0.67 -13.24 -15.79
N ALA A 155 1.36 -13.93 -14.86
CA ALA A 155 0.98 -15.27 -14.43
C ALA A 155 -0.44 -15.33 -13.83
N VAL A 156 -0.87 -14.27 -13.12
CA VAL A 156 -2.23 -14.15 -12.59
C VAL A 156 -3.23 -13.81 -13.69
N LEU A 157 -2.95 -12.80 -14.51
CA LEU A 157 -3.87 -12.33 -15.53
C LEU A 157 -4.12 -13.38 -16.63
N LEU A 158 -3.10 -14.18 -16.98
CA LEU A 158 -3.23 -15.24 -17.99
C LEU A 158 -4.36 -16.23 -17.68
N LYS A 159 -4.63 -16.51 -16.40
CA LYS A 159 -5.75 -17.37 -15.99
C LYS A 159 -7.12 -16.81 -16.39
N HIS A 160 -7.21 -15.50 -16.52
CA HIS A 160 -8.42 -14.79 -16.90
C HIS A 160 -8.45 -14.41 -18.38
N LEU A 161 -7.42 -14.76 -19.17
CA LEU A 161 -7.40 -14.52 -20.62
C LEU A 161 -8.00 -15.68 -21.43
N ASP A 162 -8.40 -16.77 -20.78
CA ASP A 162 -9.03 -17.90 -21.45
C ASP A 162 -10.35 -17.48 -22.13
N PRO A 163 -10.45 -17.55 -23.48
CA PRO A 163 -11.67 -17.17 -24.20
C PRO A 163 -12.87 -18.07 -23.86
N ALA A 164 -12.65 -19.28 -23.36
CA ALA A 164 -13.69 -20.19 -22.91
C ALA A 164 -14.20 -19.89 -21.49
N GLY A 165 -13.56 -18.96 -20.77
CA GLY A 165 -13.94 -18.59 -19.40
C GLY A 165 -15.34 -17.99 -19.32
N VAL A 166 -16.11 -18.39 -18.30
CA VAL A 166 -17.51 -17.99 -18.06
C VAL A 166 -17.61 -16.52 -17.61
N ASP A 167 -16.57 -15.99 -16.95
CA ASP A 167 -16.54 -14.61 -16.47
C ASP A 167 -16.05 -13.64 -17.57
N ILE A 168 -17.02 -13.12 -18.34
CA ILE A 168 -16.78 -12.19 -19.45
C ILE A 168 -16.17 -10.88 -18.95
N GLU A 169 -16.59 -10.40 -17.77
CA GLU A 169 -16.11 -9.13 -17.23
C GLU A 169 -14.65 -9.22 -16.78
N ALA A 170 -14.28 -10.29 -16.06
CA ALA A 170 -12.91 -10.53 -15.64
C ALA A 170 -11.99 -10.70 -16.86
N ARG A 171 -12.46 -11.41 -17.90
CA ARG A 171 -11.73 -11.55 -19.17
C ARG A 171 -11.48 -10.23 -19.85
N TYR A 172 -12.53 -9.41 -19.98
CA TYR A 172 -12.41 -8.10 -20.60
C TYR A 172 -11.41 -7.23 -19.82
N ALA A 173 -11.54 -7.19 -18.48
CA ALA A 173 -10.62 -6.45 -17.62
C ALA A 173 -9.17 -6.93 -17.73
N ALA A 174 -8.94 -8.24 -17.76
CA ALA A 174 -7.61 -8.84 -17.91
C ALA A 174 -7.00 -8.51 -19.27
N THR A 175 -7.79 -8.60 -20.34
CA THR A 175 -7.36 -8.27 -21.70
C THR A 175 -6.96 -6.80 -21.80
N SER A 176 -7.79 -5.89 -21.28
CA SER A 176 -7.48 -4.47 -21.23
C SER A 176 -6.23 -4.18 -20.40
N CYS A 177 -6.05 -4.89 -19.27
CA CYS A 177 -4.87 -4.74 -18.42
C CYS A 177 -3.58 -5.12 -19.15
N VAL A 178 -3.55 -6.31 -19.75
CA VAL A 178 -2.41 -6.78 -20.55
C VAL A 178 -2.13 -5.84 -21.71
N SER A 179 -3.18 -5.41 -22.44
CA SER A 179 -3.03 -4.45 -23.53
C SER A 179 -2.38 -3.16 -23.06
N ASN A 180 -2.85 -2.57 -21.95
CA ASN A 180 -2.32 -1.31 -21.43
C ASN A 180 -0.86 -1.41 -20.97
N ILE A 181 -0.45 -2.55 -20.41
CA ILE A 181 0.94 -2.77 -20.01
C ILE A 181 1.82 -2.92 -21.26
N CYS A 182 1.33 -3.64 -22.28
CA CYS A 182 2.07 -3.91 -23.51
C CYS A 182 2.19 -2.67 -24.42
N THR A 183 1.23 -1.75 -24.40
CA THR A 183 1.26 -0.53 -25.22
C THR A 183 2.21 0.56 -24.68
N GLN A 184 2.79 0.38 -23.50
CA GLN A 184 3.77 1.33 -22.95
C GLN A 184 5.15 1.17 -23.62
N PRO A 185 5.57 2.10 -24.50
CA PRO A 185 6.66 1.87 -25.46
C PRO A 185 8.04 1.66 -24.81
N LEU A 186 8.29 2.33 -23.69
CA LEU A 186 9.59 2.31 -23.00
C LEU A 186 9.83 1.03 -22.19
N LEU A 187 8.78 0.40 -21.65
CA LEU A 187 8.90 -0.81 -20.84
C LEU A 187 9.07 -2.06 -21.69
N PHE A 188 8.36 -2.14 -22.81
CA PHE A 188 8.44 -3.30 -23.70
C PHE A 188 9.77 -3.33 -24.47
N ALA A 189 10.27 -2.18 -24.96
CA ALA A 189 11.53 -2.13 -25.70
C ALA A 189 12.74 -2.49 -24.83
N VAL A 190 12.85 -1.91 -23.62
CA VAL A 190 13.97 -2.19 -22.69
C VAL A 190 13.93 -3.63 -22.18
N ARG A 191 12.74 -4.19 -21.94
CA ARG A 191 12.58 -5.55 -21.42
C ARG A 191 12.68 -6.62 -22.51
N TRP A 192 12.13 -6.42 -23.70
CA TRP A 192 12.37 -7.31 -24.84
C TRP A 192 13.87 -7.40 -25.15
N TRP A 193 14.58 -6.28 -25.09
CA TRP A 193 16.03 -6.25 -25.25
C TRP A 193 16.78 -7.00 -24.14
N ARG A 194 16.38 -6.85 -22.86
CA ARG A 194 17.01 -7.59 -21.75
C ARG A 194 16.69 -9.08 -21.75
N THR A 195 15.44 -9.47 -22.02
CA THR A 195 14.98 -10.87 -21.93
C THR A 195 15.29 -11.66 -23.20
N PHE A 196 15.22 -11.06 -24.39
CA PHE A 196 15.44 -11.74 -25.67
C PHE A 196 16.68 -11.27 -26.44
N GLY A 197 17.18 -10.05 -26.21
CA GLY A 197 18.41 -9.55 -26.82
C GLY A 197 19.69 -10.16 -26.24
N SER A 198 19.68 -10.58 -24.96
CA SER A 198 20.85 -11.23 -24.33
C SER A 198 21.09 -12.66 -24.85
N LYS A 199 20.04 -13.35 -25.33
CA LYS A 199 20.12 -14.72 -25.87
C LYS A 199 20.65 -14.80 -27.32
N ARG A 200 20.98 -13.67 -27.97
CA ARG A 200 21.48 -13.62 -29.36
C ARG A 200 22.91 -13.05 -29.47
N ARG A 201 23.80 -13.32 -28.51
CA ARG A 201 25.24 -13.21 -28.80
C ARG A 201 25.74 -14.58 -29.27
N PRO A 202 26.06 -14.78 -30.56
CA PRO A 202 26.81 -15.96 -30.96
C PRO A 202 28.14 -15.95 -30.21
N ALA A 203 28.50 -17.09 -29.62
CA ALA A 203 29.80 -17.28 -29.00
C ALA A 203 30.90 -17.02 -30.04
N PRO A 204 32.02 -16.38 -29.66
CA PRO A 204 33.16 -16.28 -30.55
C PRO A 204 33.67 -17.71 -30.82
N HIS A 205 33.66 -18.11 -32.09
CA HIS A 205 34.28 -19.36 -32.51
C HIS A 205 35.80 -19.27 -32.32
N PRO A 206 36.44 -20.35 -31.85
CA PRO A 206 37.89 -20.43 -31.67
C PRO A 206 38.66 -20.36 -33.00
#